data_AF-A0A967NAK3-F1
#
_entry.id   AF-A0A967NAK3-F1
#
_cell.length_a   1.000
_cell.length_b   1.000
_cell.length_c   1.000
_cell.angle_alpha   90.00
_cell.angle_beta   90.00
_cell.angle_gamma   90.00
#
_symmetry.space_group_name_H-M   'P 1'
#
loop_
_entity.id
_entity.type
_entity.pdbx_description
1 polymer ?
#
loop_
_entity_poly.entity_id
_entity_poly.type
_entity_poly.pdbx_seq_one_letter_code
_entity_poly.pdbx_strand_id
1 'polypeptide(L)'
;MKPVGGGPPTAAEGFALPAAVLALVAIGLLVTGGFVLAEQEARVARSAEGRTVSLYLAERGVADVVADWSEAHDSLGPWRSVEVRGSSDGGRWRVRVTRMSPDLFFLVSEGEAGESEARNPGGRRSVGMVVRRLAVAVDPRSALSTRRPPPAPGGGLRVSEGDRAPPGWGGVCVPDGVEVASVRAGAGTGPGGNEGRAGGDPGTVERRFRTIERQWSALAGIANHTVEGPIPPGRPGPSVRDGACDRDDPLNWGDPDAPQGPCGDYFPAIHLLSDAEIGPGAAGQGILLVGGDLTLGDGARFRGLVIVRGRLSTSGGASEISGAVVAGSAGSGEGVLQLSYSSCVLRRAGLEEGTLVRIRPLERRGWFDLSGIEGLF
;
A
#
# COMPACT_ATOMS: atom_id res chain seq x y z
N MET A 1 90.86 -55.36 -43.74
CA MET A 1 89.61 -55.19 -44.53
C MET A 1 88.39 -55.28 -43.61
N LYS A 2 87.87 -54.14 -43.16
CA LYS A 2 86.45 -53.76 -43.08
C LYS A 2 86.36 -52.40 -42.37
N PRO A 3 85.95 -51.32 -43.06
CA PRO A 3 85.70 -50.03 -42.42
C PRO A 3 84.27 -50.01 -41.87
N VAL A 4 84.11 -49.56 -40.64
CA VAL A 4 82.83 -49.10 -40.06
C VAL A 4 83.10 -47.63 -39.79
N GLY A 5 82.66 -46.68 -40.62
CA GLY A 5 81.26 -46.36 -40.84
C GLY A 5 80.98 -45.09 -40.03
N GLY A 6 81.57 -43.96 -40.44
CA GLY A 6 81.31 -42.65 -39.85
C GLY A 6 79.90 -42.18 -40.23
N GLY A 7 79.01 -42.09 -39.24
CA GLY A 7 77.78 -41.34 -39.37
C GLY A 7 78.07 -39.82 -39.34
N PRO A 8 77.39 -39.00 -40.15
CA PRO A 8 77.57 -37.56 -40.10
C PRO A 8 77.14 -37.02 -38.72
N PRO A 9 77.88 -36.06 -38.13
CA PRO A 9 77.37 -35.34 -36.97
C PRO A 9 76.14 -34.56 -37.41
N THR A 10 74.98 -34.90 -36.85
CA THR A 10 73.77 -34.09 -36.98
C THR A 10 74.04 -32.75 -36.32
N ALA A 11 74.33 -31.72 -37.13
CA ALA A 11 74.37 -30.34 -36.69
C ALA A 11 72.96 -29.91 -36.28
N ALA A 12 72.62 -30.13 -35.02
CA ALA A 12 71.36 -29.71 -34.44
C ALA A 12 71.54 -29.25 -32.99
N GLU A 13 72.52 -28.39 -32.71
CA GLU A 13 72.72 -27.86 -31.34
C GLU A 13 72.80 -26.32 -31.25
N GLY A 14 72.56 -25.59 -32.35
CA GLY A 14 72.58 -24.12 -32.35
C GLY A 14 71.24 -23.41 -32.13
N PHE A 15 70.10 -24.12 -32.23
CA PHE A 15 68.76 -23.48 -32.29
C PHE A 15 67.91 -23.65 -31.02
N ALA A 16 68.35 -24.44 -30.04
CA ALA A 16 67.56 -24.76 -28.85
C ALA A 16 67.39 -23.55 -27.90
N LEU A 17 68.44 -22.76 -27.69
CA LEU A 17 68.42 -21.63 -26.76
C LEU A 17 67.52 -20.48 -27.25
N PRO A 18 67.61 -20.02 -28.52
CA PRO A 18 66.71 -18.97 -29.02
C PRO A 18 65.24 -19.42 -29.05
N ALA A 19 64.99 -20.70 -29.38
CA ALA A 19 63.64 -21.26 -29.38
C ALA A 19 63.03 -21.30 -27.96
N ALA A 20 63.83 -21.68 -26.95
CA ALA A 20 63.38 -21.67 -25.55
C ALA A 20 63.05 -20.26 -25.04
N VAL A 21 63.88 -19.26 -25.38
CA VAL A 21 63.62 -17.86 -25.03
C VAL A 21 62.35 -17.35 -25.70
N LEU A 22 62.16 -17.62 -27.00
CA LEU A 22 60.94 -17.25 -27.72
C LEU A 22 59.69 -17.90 -27.08
N ALA A 23 59.78 -19.18 -26.71
CA ALA A 23 58.69 -19.89 -26.05
C ALA A 23 58.35 -19.27 -24.68
N LEU A 24 59.36 -18.92 -23.86
CA LEU A 24 59.13 -18.26 -22.58
C LEU A 24 58.50 -16.87 -22.74
N VAL A 25 58.90 -16.08 -23.73
CA VAL A 25 58.29 -14.78 -24.04
C VAL A 25 56.83 -14.96 -24.49
N ALA A 26 56.56 -15.94 -25.34
CA ALA A 26 55.20 -16.24 -25.80
C ALA A 26 54.30 -16.67 -24.62
N ILE A 27 54.80 -17.54 -23.73
CA ILE A 27 54.08 -17.94 -22.51
C ILE A 27 53.84 -16.73 -21.60
N GLY A 28 54.85 -15.87 -21.40
CA GLY A 28 54.70 -14.64 -20.61
C GLY A 28 53.60 -13.73 -21.15
N LEU A 29 53.59 -13.47 -22.46
CA LEU A 29 52.54 -12.67 -23.11
C LEU A 29 51.15 -13.30 -22.98
N LEU A 30 51.02 -14.62 -23.12
CA LEU A 30 49.75 -15.32 -22.97
C LEU A 30 49.22 -15.27 -21.53
N VAL A 31 50.09 -15.49 -20.53
CA VAL A 31 49.71 -15.41 -19.12
C VAL A 31 49.28 -14.00 -18.74
N THR A 32 50.06 -12.98 -19.12
CA THR A 32 49.69 -11.58 -18.88
C THR A 32 48.38 -11.21 -19.58
N GLY A 33 48.18 -11.63 -20.83
CA GLY A 33 46.93 -11.42 -21.56
C GLY A 33 45.71 -12.07 -20.86
N GLY A 34 45.87 -13.30 -20.36
CA GLY A 34 44.83 -14.00 -19.61
C GLY A 34 44.46 -13.30 -18.29
N PHE A 35 45.45 -12.81 -17.53
CA PHE A 35 45.21 -12.07 -16.29
C PHE A 35 44.46 -10.75 -16.54
N VAL A 36 44.83 -9.99 -17.57
CA VAL A 36 44.16 -8.72 -17.91
C VAL A 36 42.71 -8.95 -18.32
N LEU A 37 42.41 -10.00 -19.09
CA LEU A 37 41.04 -10.35 -19.46
C LEU A 37 40.20 -10.74 -18.23
N ALA A 38 40.76 -11.56 -17.34
CA ALA A 38 40.09 -11.96 -16.10
C ALA A 38 39.79 -10.77 -15.18
N GLU A 39 40.69 -9.79 -15.07
CA GLU A 39 40.42 -8.56 -14.31
C GLU A 39 39.30 -7.71 -14.92
N GLN A 40 39.26 -7.61 -16.26
CA GLN A 40 38.21 -6.87 -16.94
C GLN A 40 36.84 -7.52 -16.71
N GLU A 41 36.74 -8.85 -16.83
CA GLU A 41 35.51 -9.60 -16.54
C GLU A 41 35.08 -9.39 -15.07
N ALA A 42 36.01 -9.47 -14.12
CA ALA A 42 35.71 -9.26 -12.71
C ALA A 42 35.24 -7.82 -12.39
N ARG A 43 35.70 -6.82 -13.15
CA ARG A 43 35.20 -5.43 -13.02
C ARG A 43 33.83 -5.26 -13.66
N VAL A 44 33.60 -5.87 -14.83
CA VAL A 44 32.30 -5.83 -15.52
C VAL A 44 31.23 -6.53 -14.70
N ALA A 45 31.54 -7.70 -14.14
CA ALA A 45 30.61 -8.47 -13.30
C ALA A 45 30.19 -7.68 -12.05
N ARG A 46 31.16 -7.15 -11.28
CA ARG A 46 30.86 -6.33 -10.10
C ARG A 46 30.07 -5.06 -10.45
N SER A 47 30.40 -4.42 -11.58
CA SER A 47 29.66 -3.25 -12.07
C SER A 47 28.25 -3.61 -12.53
N ALA A 48 28.02 -4.84 -13.03
CA ALA A 48 26.69 -5.32 -13.40
C ALA A 48 25.85 -5.63 -12.15
N GLU A 49 26.44 -6.27 -11.15
CA GLU A 49 25.79 -6.56 -9.86
C GLU A 49 25.36 -5.27 -9.13
N GLY A 50 26.27 -4.31 -8.99
CA GLY A 50 25.95 -3.01 -8.37
C GLY A 50 24.85 -2.24 -9.11
N ARG A 51 24.74 -2.40 -10.45
CA ARG A 51 23.66 -1.80 -11.25
C ARG A 51 22.30 -2.43 -10.94
N THR A 52 22.24 -3.75 -10.82
CA THR A 52 20.99 -4.44 -10.48
C THR A 52 20.53 -4.09 -9.06
N VAL A 53 21.45 -4.10 -8.09
CA VAL A 53 21.14 -3.77 -6.69
C VAL A 53 20.65 -2.32 -6.56
N SER A 54 21.35 -1.37 -7.17
CA SER A 54 20.96 0.04 -7.13
C SER A 54 19.62 0.33 -7.81
N LEU A 55 19.31 -0.35 -8.92
CA LEU A 55 17.99 -0.23 -9.56
C LEU A 55 16.89 -0.80 -8.65
N TYR A 56 17.10 -1.98 -8.07
CA TYR A 56 16.16 -2.58 -7.11
C TYR A 56 15.89 -1.64 -5.93
N LEU A 57 16.94 -1.04 -5.36
CA LEU A 57 16.81 -0.07 -4.26
C LEU A 57 16.03 1.18 -4.70
N ALA A 58 16.27 1.67 -5.92
CA ALA A 58 15.53 2.82 -6.46
C ALA A 58 14.03 2.48 -6.62
N GLU A 59 13.68 1.32 -7.19
CA GLU A 59 12.30 0.87 -7.34
C GLU A 59 11.61 0.67 -5.98
N ARG A 60 12.33 0.06 -5.04
CA ARG A 60 11.85 -0.12 -3.66
C ARG A 60 11.51 1.22 -3.01
N GLY A 61 12.38 2.23 -3.11
CA GLY A 61 12.12 3.55 -2.53
C GLY A 61 10.81 4.17 -3.04
N VAL A 62 10.52 4.06 -4.35
CA VAL A 62 9.23 4.52 -4.90
C VAL A 62 8.06 3.73 -4.30
N ALA A 63 8.18 2.39 -4.23
CA ALA A 63 7.14 1.53 -3.70
C ALA A 63 6.85 1.82 -2.22
N ASP A 64 7.89 1.99 -1.40
CA ASP A 64 7.81 2.29 0.03
C ASP A 64 7.10 3.65 0.24
N VAL A 65 7.47 4.70 -0.51
CA VAL A 65 6.82 6.02 -0.40
C VAL A 65 5.37 6.01 -0.86
N VAL A 66 5.03 5.28 -1.92
CA VAL A 66 3.63 5.15 -2.37
C VAL A 66 2.79 4.37 -1.36
N ALA A 67 3.36 3.37 -0.71
CA ALA A 67 2.69 2.55 0.29
C ALA A 67 2.49 3.29 1.63
N ASP A 68 3.43 4.13 2.02
CA ASP A 68 3.42 4.92 3.26
C ASP A 68 3.13 6.40 2.99
N TRP A 69 2.21 6.67 2.06
CA TRP A 69 1.83 8.03 1.73
C TRP A 69 1.19 8.73 2.93
N SER A 70 1.60 9.97 3.20
CA SER A 70 1.19 10.74 4.38
C SER A 70 0.79 12.18 4.04
N GLU A 71 0.08 12.85 4.96
CA GLU A 71 -0.36 14.25 4.85
C GLU A 71 0.80 15.24 4.58
N ALA A 72 2.02 14.90 5.03
CA ALA A 72 3.22 15.70 4.76
C ALA A 72 3.51 15.86 3.25
N HIS A 73 3.14 14.86 2.45
CA HIS A 73 3.26 14.92 1.00
C HIS A 73 2.13 15.76 0.38
N ASP A 74 0.92 15.62 0.89
CA ASP A 74 -0.27 16.32 0.38
C ASP A 74 -0.25 17.83 0.67
N SER A 75 0.39 18.23 1.77
CA SER A 75 0.56 19.63 2.17
C SER A 75 1.62 20.40 1.37
N LEU A 76 2.35 19.73 0.46
CA LEU A 76 3.33 20.40 -0.40
C LEU A 76 2.67 21.49 -1.26
N GLY A 77 3.30 22.67 -1.32
CA GLY A 77 2.94 23.68 -2.32
C GLY A 77 3.24 23.21 -3.75
N PRO A 78 2.64 23.83 -4.78
CA PRO A 78 3.00 23.55 -6.17
C PRO A 78 4.51 23.68 -6.41
N TRP A 79 5.10 22.69 -7.05
CA TRP A 79 6.53 22.53 -7.33
C TRP A 79 7.44 22.52 -6.10
N ARG A 80 6.88 22.31 -4.90
CA ARG A 80 7.67 22.02 -3.70
C ARG A 80 7.93 20.52 -3.61
N SER A 81 9.06 20.20 -3.00
CA SER A 81 9.51 18.83 -2.81
C SER A 81 9.86 18.53 -1.37
N VAL A 82 9.58 17.29 -0.96
CA VAL A 82 10.11 16.68 0.27
C VAL A 82 10.99 15.50 -0.11
N GLU A 83 11.95 15.17 0.76
CA GLU A 83 12.82 14.01 0.58
C GLU A 83 12.54 12.98 1.67
N VAL A 84 12.30 11.74 1.25
CA VAL A 84 12.15 10.55 2.10
C VAL A 84 13.38 9.68 1.89
N ARG A 85 13.91 9.07 2.95
CA ARG A 85 15.09 8.20 2.88
C ARG A 85 14.80 6.88 3.57
N GLY A 86 15.44 5.83 3.07
CA GLY A 86 15.41 4.52 3.71
C GLY A 86 16.61 3.67 3.32
N SER A 87 16.67 2.48 3.90
CA SER A 87 17.73 1.51 3.67
C SER A 87 17.16 0.10 3.68
N SER A 88 17.83 -0.80 2.96
CA SER A 88 17.58 -2.23 3.04
C SER A 88 18.90 -3.01 3.00
N ASP A 89 18.81 -4.32 3.10
CA ASP A 89 19.93 -5.19 2.79
C ASP A 89 20.41 -4.89 1.36
N GLY A 90 21.69 -4.54 1.23
CA GLY A 90 22.31 -4.18 -0.05
C GLY A 90 22.44 -2.69 -0.35
N GLY A 91 21.90 -1.78 0.47
CA GLY A 91 22.19 -0.35 0.33
C GLY A 91 21.13 0.62 0.87
N ARG A 92 21.13 1.84 0.32
CA ARG A 92 20.24 2.91 0.75
C ARG A 92 19.53 3.55 -0.44
N TRP A 93 18.40 4.18 -0.18
CA TRP A 93 17.64 4.90 -1.19
C TRP A 93 17.16 6.26 -0.66
N ARG A 94 16.94 7.20 -1.58
CA ARG A 94 16.33 8.50 -1.30
C ARG A 94 15.30 8.81 -2.36
N VAL A 95 14.13 9.28 -1.97
CA VAL A 95 13.02 9.62 -2.86
C VAL A 95 12.69 11.09 -2.69
N ARG A 96 12.77 11.84 -3.77
CA ARG A 96 12.30 13.22 -3.85
C ARG A 96 10.88 13.22 -4.39
N VAL A 97 9.92 13.61 -3.56
CA VAL A 97 8.51 13.74 -3.94
C VAL A 97 8.24 15.20 -4.26
N THR A 98 7.87 15.50 -5.50
CA THR A 98 7.58 16.87 -5.96
C THR A 98 6.12 16.99 -6.38
N ARG A 99 5.40 17.98 -5.84
CA ARG A 99 4.01 18.22 -6.27
C ARG A 99 3.98 18.99 -7.58
N MET A 100 3.43 18.43 -8.66
CA MET A 100 3.32 19.12 -9.95
C MET A 100 2.01 19.89 -10.09
N SER A 101 0.92 19.32 -9.57
CA SER A 101 -0.43 19.89 -9.58
C SER A 101 -1.19 19.45 -8.32
N PRO A 102 -2.44 19.92 -8.07
CA PRO A 102 -3.21 19.49 -6.90
C PRO A 102 -3.30 17.96 -6.75
N ASP A 103 -3.36 17.24 -7.87
CA ASP A 103 -3.55 15.78 -7.90
C ASP A 103 -2.40 15.00 -8.55
N LEU A 104 -1.27 15.64 -8.88
CA LEU A 104 -0.14 14.94 -9.54
C LEU A 104 1.16 15.20 -8.78
N PHE A 105 1.89 14.12 -8.53
CA PHE A 105 3.19 14.14 -7.88
C PHE A 105 4.21 13.39 -8.73
N PHE A 106 5.43 13.90 -8.75
CA PHE A 106 6.57 13.28 -9.40
C PHE A 106 7.55 12.80 -8.33
N LEU A 107 7.80 11.50 -8.32
CA LEU A 107 8.72 10.83 -7.41
C LEU A 107 9.99 10.51 -8.19
N VAL A 108 11.14 10.94 -7.69
CA VAL A 108 12.45 10.53 -8.19
C VAL A 108 13.15 9.79 -7.08
N SER A 109 13.33 8.49 -7.24
CA SER A 109 14.07 7.65 -6.30
C SER A 109 15.47 7.40 -6.81
N GLU A 110 16.47 7.64 -5.98
CA GLU A 110 17.87 7.30 -6.21
C GLU A 110 18.25 6.14 -5.27
N GLY A 111 18.63 5.01 -5.85
CA GLY A 111 19.16 3.86 -5.13
C GLY A 111 20.68 3.83 -5.21
N GLU A 112 21.32 3.59 -4.07
CA GLU A 112 22.76 3.46 -3.92
C GLU A 112 23.07 2.10 -3.33
N ALA A 113 23.73 1.25 -4.11
CA ALA A 113 24.24 -0.01 -3.61
C ALA A 113 25.26 0.27 -2.50
N GLY A 114 25.10 -0.37 -1.34
CA GLY A 114 26.06 -0.29 -0.26
C GLY A 114 27.27 -1.16 -0.58
N GLU A 115 28.47 -0.61 -0.49
CA GLU A 115 29.70 -1.40 -0.34
C GLU A 115 30.39 -1.00 0.97
N SER A 116 30.84 -2.02 1.71
CA SER A 116 31.75 -1.92 2.86
C SER A 116 32.77 -0.79 2.67
N GLU A 117 32.94 0.06 3.70
CA GLU A 117 33.87 1.18 3.74
C GLU A 117 35.22 0.82 3.07
N ALA A 118 35.48 1.35 1.86
CA ALA A 118 36.75 1.99 1.47
C ALA A 118 37.13 1.96 -0.02
N ARG A 119 36.55 1.16 -0.93
CA ARG A 119 37.19 1.00 -2.27
C ARG A 119 36.34 0.99 -3.55
N ASN A 120 35.03 1.11 -3.48
CA ASN A 120 34.19 1.18 -4.68
C ASN A 120 33.00 2.10 -4.41
N PRO A 121 32.81 3.18 -5.19
CA PRO A 121 31.52 3.86 -5.18
C PRO A 121 30.49 2.87 -5.72
N GLY A 122 29.66 2.32 -4.84
CA GLY A 122 28.54 1.47 -5.22
C GLY A 122 27.70 2.16 -6.30
N GLY A 123 27.19 1.37 -7.25
CA GLY A 123 26.41 1.92 -8.35
C GLY A 123 25.26 2.80 -7.84
N ARG A 124 25.05 3.95 -8.48
CA ARG A 124 23.86 4.79 -8.26
C ARG A 124 22.93 4.64 -9.47
N ARG A 125 21.63 4.46 -9.20
CA ARG A 125 20.58 4.44 -10.22
C ARG A 125 19.40 5.27 -9.77
N SER A 126 18.72 5.89 -10.74
CA SER A 126 17.53 6.68 -10.47
C SER A 126 16.33 6.21 -11.29
N VAL A 127 15.15 6.23 -10.66
CA VAL A 127 13.87 5.90 -11.26
C VAL A 127 12.90 7.05 -11.01
N GLY A 128 12.28 7.53 -12.08
CA GLY A 128 11.20 8.51 -12.02
C GLY A 128 9.82 7.86 -12.13
N MET A 129 8.85 8.29 -11.32
CA MET A 129 7.46 7.87 -11.41
C MET A 129 6.53 9.07 -11.22
N VAL A 130 5.51 9.17 -12.07
CA VAL A 130 4.38 10.10 -11.84
C VAL A 130 3.25 9.32 -11.19
N VAL A 131 2.74 9.86 -10.08
CA VAL A 131 1.60 9.31 -9.35
C VAL A 131 0.48 10.34 -9.31
N ARG A 132 -0.76 9.84 -9.28
CA ARG A 132 -1.97 10.64 -9.17
C ARG A 132 -2.62 10.44 -7.81
N ARG A 133 -3.07 11.55 -7.23
CA ARG A 133 -3.98 11.57 -6.09
C ARG A 133 -5.39 11.32 -6.57
N LEU A 134 -5.98 10.22 -6.12
CA LEU A 134 -7.39 9.94 -6.31
C LEU A 134 -8.12 10.38 -5.04
N ALA A 135 -8.95 11.41 -5.21
CA ALA A 135 -9.75 12.01 -4.15
C ALA A 135 -11.23 11.72 -4.43
N VAL A 136 -11.91 11.00 -3.53
CA VAL A 136 -13.35 10.72 -3.63
C VAL A 136 -14.08 11.31 -2.44
N ALA A 137 -15.00 12.24 -2.69
CA ALA A 137 -15.79 12.88 -1.65
C ALA A 137 -16.88 11.92 -1.13
N VAL A 138 -16.79 11.53 0.14
CA VAL A 138 -17.80 10.70 0.84
C VAL A 138 -18.53 11.53 1.92
N ASP A 139 -17.81 12.45 2.58
CA ASP A 139 -18.24 13.34 3.67
C ASP A 139 -19.24 12.70 4.65
N PRO A 140 -18.89 11.59 5.32
CA PRO A 140 -19.79 10.92 6.24
C PRO A 140 -19.78 11.67 7.58
N ARG A 141 -20.44 12.84 7.67
CA ARG A 141 -20.57 13.59 8.94
C ARG A 141 -21.67 13.02 9.85
N SER A 142 -21.70 11.70 9.95
CA SER A 142 -22.61 10.94 10.81
C SER A 142 -22.15 9.50 10.97
N ALA A 143 -22.48 8.88 12.10
CA ALA A 143 -22.26 7.44 12.27
C ALA A 143 -23.01 6.62 11.20
N LEU A 144 -24.23 7.05 10.85
CA LEU A 144 -25.05 6.39 9.82
C LEU A 144 -25.66 7.39 8.83
N SER A 145 -25.37 7.23 7.56
CA SER A 145 -26.03 7.90 6.44
C SER A 145 -26.80 6.89 5.59
N THR A 146 -28.12 7.05 5.45
CA THR A 146 -28.98 6.11 4.72
C THR A 146 -29.92 6.77 3.72
N ARG A 147 -30.21 6.11 2.58
CA ARG A 147 -31.22 6.62 1.64
C ARG A 147 -32.63 6.47 2.19
N ARG A 148 -32.91 5.32 2.81
CA ARG A 148 -34.18 5.02 3.45
C ARG A 148 -34.03 5.15 4.97
N PRO A 149 -34.99 5.77 5.66
CA PRO A 149 -34.94 5.84 7.12
C PRO A 149 -34.80 4.44 7.74
N PRO A 150 -33.97 4.27 8.78
CA PRO A 150 -33.90 3.02 9.51
C PRO A 150 -35.24 2.71 10.19
N PRO A 151 -35.51 1.43 10.54
CA PRO A 151 -36.70 1.06 11.30
C PRO A 151 -36.75 1.77 12.66
N ALA A 152 -37.94 1.80 13.27
CA ALA A 152 -38.18 2.49 14.53
C ALA A 152 -37.30 1.97 15.70
N PRO A 153 -37.08 2.79 16.74
CA PRO A 153 -36.25 2.43 17.89
C PRO A 153 -36.86 1.20 18.58
N GLY A 154 -36.06 0.15 18.75
CA GLY A 154 -36.51 -1.15 19.26
C GLY A 154 -36.09 -2.33 18.38
N GLY A 155 -35.74 -2.08 17.12
CA GLY A 155 -35.35 -3.13 16.18
C GLY A 155 -34.02 -3.82 16.49
N GLY A 156 -33.14 -3.27 17.33
CA GLY A 156 -31.75 -3.75 17.55
C GLY A 156 -30.66 -2.81 17.00
N LEU A 157 -31.00 -1.81 16.19
CA LEU A 157 -30.06 -0.77 15.75
C LEU A 157 -29.82 0.25 16.87
N ARG A 158 -28.56 0.44 17.27
CA ARG A 158 -28.11 1.41 18.27
C ARG A 158 -27.07 2.32 17.64
N VAL A 159 -27.34 3.62 17.61
CA VAL A 159 -26.42 4.60 17.01
C VAL A 159 -26.02 5.61 18.08
N SER A 160 -24.73 5.65 18.39
CA SER A 160 -24.18 6.53 19.42
C SER A 160 -24.17 7.98 18.97
N GLU A 161 -24.26 8.90 19.93
CA GLU A 161 -24.08 10.34 19.70
C GLU A 161 -22.62 10.77 19.85
N GLY A 162 -22.22 11.70 18.98
CA GLY A 162 -20.93 12.37 19.03
C GLY A 162 -19.76 11.53 18.51
N ASP A 163 -18.59 12.14 18.56
CA ASP A 163 -17.31 11.56 18.17
C ASP A 163 -16.64 10.86 19.35
N ARG A 164 -16.34 9.57 19.20
CA ARG A 164 -15.76 8.73 20.25
C ARG A 164 -14.65 7.84 19.70
N ALA A 165 -13.65 7.58 20.53
CA ALA A 165 -12.65 6.57 20.23
C ALA A 165 -13.24 5.17 20.49
N PRO A 166 -12.90 4.15 19.68
CA PRO A 166 -13.30 2.79 19.96
C PRO A 166 -12.75 2.31 21.33
N PRO A 167 -13.41 1.34 21.98
CA PRO A 167 -12.87 0.71 23.19
C PRO A 167 -11.44 0.19 22.95
N GLY A 168 -10.52 0.51 23.88
CA GLY A 168 -9.10 0.12 23.79
C GLY A 168 -8.20 1.07 23.01
N TRP A 169 -8.74 2.13 22.39
CA TRP A 169 -7.97 3.02 21.51
C TRP A 169 -7.47 4.32 22.16
N GLY A 170 -7.66 4.51 23.47
CA GLY A 170 -7.37 5.78 24.16
C GLY A 170 -5.91 6.28 24.08
N GLY A 171 -4.95 5.43 23.74
CA GLY A 171 -3.54 5.81 23.51
C GLY A 171 -3.13 5.98 22.04
N VAL A 172 -4.01 5.60 21.11
CA VAL A 172 -3.77 5.68 19.64
C VAL A 172 -4.67 6.74 19.01
N CYS A 173 -5.79 7.04 19.67
CA CYS A 173 -6.90 7.73 19.08
C CYS A 173 -7.46 8.78 20.02
N VAL A 174 -7.32 10.05 19.63
CA VAL A 174 -7.93 11.19 20.30
C VAL A 174 -9.08 11.67 19.41
N PRO A 175 -10.34 11.61 19.87
CA PRO A 175 -11.48 12.18 19.15
C PRO A 175 -11.27 13.68 18.94
N ASP A 176 -11.67 14.19 17.78
CA ASP A 176 -11.52 15.62 17.47
C ASP A 176 -12.63 16.46 18.16
N GLY A 177 -13.61 15.80 18.80
CA GLY A 177 -14.68 16.45 19.56
C GLY A 177 -15.73 17.14 18.69
N VAL A 178 -15.76 16.80 17.40
CA VAL A 178 -16.70 17.39 16.43
C VAL A 178 -18.11 16.92 16.72
N GLU A 179 -19.06 17.85 16.82
CA GLU A 179 -20.48 17.50 16.91
C GLU A 179 -20.95 16.93 15.56
N VAL A 180 -21.29 15.64 15.58
CA VAL A 180 -21.81 14.92 14.41
C VAL A 180 -23.22 14.43 14.67
N ALA A 181 -24.04 14.42 13.62
CA ALA A 181 -25.35 13.78 13.70
C ALA A 181 -25.16 12.27 13.87
N SER A 182 -25.96 11.61 14.69
CA SER A 182 -25.91 10.15 14.79
C SER A 182 -26.38 9.51 13.48
N VAL A 183 -27.50 10.00 12.95
CA VAL A 183 -28.17 9.48 11.76
C VAL A 183 -28.51 10.61 10.79
N ARG A 184 -28.21 10.40 9.51
CA ARG A 184 -28.70 11.20 8.39
C ARG A 184 -29.49 10.28 7.46
N ALA A 185 -30.75 10.61 7.20
CA ALA A 185 -31.62 9.78 6.36
C ALA A 185 -32.21 10.62 5.21
N GLY A 186 -32.49 9.96 4.09
CA GLY A 186 -33.27 10.53 2.99
C GLY A 186 -34.74 10.77 3.36
N ALA A 187 -35.53 11.23 2.38
CA ALA A 187 -36.90 11.67 2.61
C ALA A 187 -37.81 10.49 3.00
N GLY A 188 -38.53 10.66 4.10
CA GLY A 188 -39.47 9.69 4.66
C GLY A 188 -39.78 10.04 6.12
N THR A 189 -40.83 9.44 6.68
CA THR A 189 -41.09 9.51 8.12
C THR A 189 -40.02 8.67 8.84
N GLY A 190 -38.87 9.28 9.13
CA GLY A 190 -37.85 8.69 9.99
C GLY A 190 -38.26 8.75 11.47
N PRO A 191 -37.72 7.86 12.32
CA PRO A 191 -38.29 7.59 13.63
C PRO A 191 -38.07 8.76 14.59
N GLY A 192 -39.15 9.22 15.22
CA GLY A 192 -39.05 9.87 16.52
C GLY A 192 -38.53 8.83 17.52
N GLY A 193 -37.32 9.04 18.04
CA GLY A 193 -36.83 8.29 19.20
C GLY A 193 -35.56 7.46 19.05
N ASN A 194 -34.77 7.62 17.99
CA ASN A 194 -33.36 7.22 18.14
C ASN A 194 -32.78 8.12 19.25
N GLU A 195 -31.97 7.58 20.17
CA GLU A 195 -31.18 8.34 21.17
C GLU A 195 -30.13 9.25 20.52
N GLY A 196 -30.34 9.62 19.26
CA GLY A 196 -29.40 10.23 18.38
C GLY A 196 -30.06 11.33 17.57
N ARG A 197 -29.47 12.53 17.59
CA ARG A 197 -29.88 13.67 16.77
C ARG A 197 -29.92 13.32 15.27
N ALA A 198 -31.13 13.10 14.74
CA ALA A 198 -31.35 13.04 13.30
C ALA A 198 -31.02 14.41 12.70
N GLY A 199 -30.11 14.42 11.73
CA GLY A 199 -29.64 15.66 11.11
C GLY A 199 -29.56 15.57 9.59
N GLY A 200 -29.45 16.72 8.94
CA GLY A 200 -29.24 16.82 7.50
C GLY A 200 -30.52 16.96 6.69
N ASP A 201 -30.43 17.73 5.62
CA ASP A 201 -31.47 17.86 4.61
C ASP A 201 -31.55 16.57 3.76
N PRO A 202 -32.73 15.95 3.62
CA PRO A 202 -32.93 14.77 2.77
C PRO A 202 -32.39 14.91 1.34
N GLY A 203 -32.51 16.10 0.75
CA GLY A 203 -31.97 16.38 -0.59
C GLY A 203 -30.44 16.29 -0.63
N THR A 204 -29.78 16.66 0.46
CA THR A 204 -28.33 16.56 0.62
C THR A 204 -27.86 15.12 0.76
N VAL A 205 -28.59 14.28 1.50
CA VAL A 205 -28.30 12.84 1.60
C VAL A 205 -28.39 12.18 0.22
N GLU A 206 -29.48 12.41 -0.50
CA GLU A 206 -29.68 11.85 -1.85
C GLU A 206 -28.61 12.30 -2.85
N ARG A 207 -28.23 13.59 -2.86
CA ARG A 207 -27.14 14.09 -3.72
C ARG A 207 -25.82 13.37 -3.47
N ARG A 208 -25.45 13.16 -2.20
CA ARG A 208 -24.21 12.46 -1.82
C ARG A 208 -24.21 11.02 -2.29
N PHE A 209 -25.32 10.33 -2.09
CA PHE A 209 -25.50 8.97 -2.55
C PHE A 209 -25.36 8.84 -4.08
N ARG A 210 -25.92 9.77 -4.85
CA ARG A 210 -25.72 9.80 -6.32
C ARG A 210 -24.27 10.10 -6.70
N THR A 211 -23.57 10.92 -5.92
CA THR A 211 -22.13 11.18 -6.12
C THR A 211 -21.32 9.91 -5.91
N ILE A 212 -21.55 9.18 -4.82
CA ILE A 212 -20.90 7.89 -4.53
C ILE A 212 -21.17 6.88 -5.65
N GLU A 213 -22.42 6.77 -6.13
CA GLU A 213 -22.74 5.86 -7.25
C GLU A 213 -22.00 6.22 -8.55
N ARG A 214 -21.97 7.52 -8.91
CA ARG A 214 -21.22 7.97 -10.10
C ARG A 214 -19.72 7.73 -9.96
N GLN A 215 -19.20 7.76 -8.73
CA GLN A 215 -17.79 7.55 -8.42
C GLN A 215 -17.48 6.10 -8.00
N TRP A 216 -18.44 5.17 -8.13
CA TRP A 216 -18.26 3.81 -7.63
C TRP A 216 -17.07 3.10 -8.27
N SER A 217 -16.87 3.26 -9.58
CA SER A 217 -15.71 2.67 -10.26
C SER A 217 -14.38 3.23 -9.74
N ALA A 218 -14.33 4.53 -9.43
CA ALA A 218 -13.16 5.15 -8.82
C ALA A 218 -12.94 4.66 -7.39
N LEU A 219 -14.00 4.51 -6.59
CA LEU A 219 -13.95 3.94 -5.24
C LEU A 219 -13.45 2.49 -5.29
N ALA A 220 -14.06 1.64 -6.11
CA ALA A 220 -13.64 0.26 -6.28
C ALA A 220 -12.17 0.17 -6.74
N GLY A 221 -11.73 1.09 -7.61
CA GLY A 221 -10.33 1.20 -8.04
C GLY A 221 -9.34 1.55 -6.92
N ILE A 222 -9.80 2.03 -5.75
CA ILE A 222 -8.92 2.27 -4.59
C ILE A 222 -8.68 1.02 -3.75
N ALA A 223 -9.42 -0.07 -3.97
CA ALA A 223 -9.30 -1.28 -3.20
C ALA A 223 -7.86 -1.84 -3.22
N ASN A 224 -7.36 -2.21 -2.05
CA ASN A 224 -6.19 -3.06 -1.88
C ASN A 224 -6.58 -4.52 -2.18
N HIS A 225 -7.75 -4.94 -1.67
CA HIS A 225 -8.26 -6.31 -1.82
C HIS A 225 -9.63 -6.29 -2.47
N THR A 226 -9.81 -7.16 -3.47
CA THR A 226 -11.14 -7.50 -4.00
C THR A 226 -11.45 -8.91 -3.56
N VAL A 227 -12.56 -9.10 -2.86
CA VAL A 227 -12.96 -10.41 -2.32
C VAL A 227 -14.20 -10.88 -3.08
N GLU A 228 -14.08 -12.08 -3.62
CA GLU A 228 -15.15 -12.77 -4.33
C GLU A 228 -15.54 -14.04 -3.57
N GLY A 229 -16.84 -14.32 -3.52
CA GLY A 229 -17.36 -15.51 -2.86
C GLY A 229 -17.51 -15.38 -1.33
N PRO A 230 -17.88 -16.49 -0.67
CA PRO A 230 -18.16 -16.49 0.76
C PRO A 230 -16.90 -16.27 1.58
N ILE A 231 -17.00 -15.44 2.61
CA ILE A 231 -15.93 -15.23 3.57
C ILE A 231 -15.92 -16.43 4.54
N PRO A 232 -14.78 -17.09 4.76
CA PRO A 232 -14.69 -18.20 5.70
C PRO A 232 -15.07 -17.81 7.14
N PRO A 233 -15.63 -18.72 7.96
CA PRO A 233 -15.88 -18.46 9.37
C PRO A 233 -14.63 -18.02 10.14
N GLY A 234 -14.78 -17.07 11.06
CA GLY A 234 -13.65 -16.49 11.82
C GLY A 234 -12.72 -15.60 10.99
N ARG A 235 -13.08 -15.30 9.74
CA ARG A 235 -12.42 -14.35 8.85
C ARG A 235 -13.44 -13.28 8.42
N PRO A 236 -12.99 -12.09 8.02
CA PRO A 236 -11.62 -11.54 8.07
C PRO A 236 -11.04 -11.43 9.49
N GLY A 237 -9.73 -11.27 9.57
CA GLY A 237 -9.00 -11.05 10.82
C GLY A 237 -7.52 -10.77 10.58
N PRO A 238 -6.75 -10.36 11.59
CA PRO A 238 -5.34 -10.06 11.42
C PRO A 238 -4.55 -11.29 10.95
N SER A 239 -3.56 -11.06 10.08
CA SER A 239 -2.59 -12.07 9.65
C SER A 239 -1.19 -11.52 9.80
N VAL A 240 -0.29 -12.33 10.37
CA VAL A 240 1.10 -11.94 10.66
C VAL A 240 2.02 -12.97 10.04
N ARG A 241 3.00 -12.51 9.27
CA ARG A 241 4.05 -13.33 8.67
C ARG A 241 5.40 -12.75 9.08
N ASP A 242 6.26 -13.59 9.66
CA ASP A 242 7.59 -13.19 10.13
C ASP A 242 7.60 -11.99 11.10
N GLY A 243 6.57 -11.92 11.96
CA GLY A 243 6.42 -10.84 12.95
C GLY A 243 5.90 -9.51 12.38
N ALA A 244 5.67 -9.41 11.07
CA ALA A 244 5.10 -8.25 10.40
C ALA A 244 3.68 -8.52 9.90
N CYS A 245 2.90 -7.46 9.68
CA CYS A 245 1.57 -7.60 9.11
C CYS A 245 1.61 -8.19 7.70
N ASP A 246 0.89 -9.28 7.47
CA ASP A 246 0.80 -9.95 6.19
C ASP A 246 -0.16 -9.22 5.24
N ARG A 247 0.35 -8.26 4.48
CA ARG A 247 -0.45 -7.44 3.55
C ARG A 247 -0.86 -8.17 2.26
N ASP A 248 -0.31 -9.37 2.02
CA ASP A 248 -0.62 -10.16 0.81
C ASP A 248 -1.84 -11.06 1.00
N ASP A 249 -2.20 -11.35 2.26
CA ASP A 249 -3.40 -12.10 2.60
C ASP A 249 -4.67 -11.25 2.35
N PRO A 250 -5.54 -11.62 1.38
CA PRO A 250 -6.72 -10.83 1.02
C PRO A 250 -7.78 -10.76 2.11
N LEU A 251 -7.68 -11.62 3.13
CA LEU A 251 -8.57 -11.66 4.29
C LEU A 251 -7.90 -11.08 5.56
N ASN A 252 -6.68 -10.54 5.44
CA ASN A 252 -6.10 -9.69 6.47
C ASN A 252 -6.67 -8.27 6.35
N TRP A 253 -7.62 -7.94 7.20
CA TRP A 253 -8.24 -6.61 7.21
C TRP A 253 -7.73 -5.76 8.38
N GLY A 254 -6.52 -6.05 8.89
CA GLY A 254 -5.93 -5.34 10.02
C GLY A 254 -6.29 -5.94 11.38
N ASP A 255 -5.75 -5.35 12.44
CA ASP A 255 -6.03 -5.76 13.84
C ASP A 255 -6.70 -4.62 14.62
N PRO A 256 -8.04 -4.58 14.63
CA PRO A 256 -8.74 -3.48 15.27
C PRO A 256 -8.79 -3.59 16.81
N ASP A 257 -8.38 -4.74 17.37
CA ASP A 257 -8.34 -4.96 18.82
C ASP A 257 -6.95 -4.77 19.42
N ALA A 258 -5.90 -4.93 18.61
CA ALA A 258 -4.54 -4.56 18.95
C ALA A 258 -4.04 -3.40 18.05
N PRO A 259 -4.49 -2.15 18.29
CA PRO A 259 -4.12 -1.01 17.46
C PRO A 259 -2.63 -0.63 17.51
N GLN A 260 -1.87 -1.20 18.46
CA GLN A 260 -0.40 -1.10 18.53
C GLN A 260 0.32 -2.39 18.09
N GLY A 261 -0.43 -3.41 17.69
CA GLY A 261 0.10 -4.68 17.18
C GLY A 261 0.61 -4.55 15.73
N PRO A 262 1.20 -5.62 15.17
CA PRO A 262 1.79 -5.60 13.84
C PRO A 262 0.84 -5.10 12.74
N CYS A 263 -0.45 -5.45 12.85
CA CYS A 263 -1.50 -5.04 11.92
C CYS A 263 -2.38 -3.89 12.42
N GLY A 264 -2.05 -3.25 13.54
CA GLY A 264 -2.85 -2.18 14.15
C GLY A 264 -2.92 -0.90 13.31
N ASP A 265 -1.87 -0.62 12.52
CA ASP A 265 -1.81 0.49 11.55
C ASP A 265 -2.24 0.08 10.13
N TYR A 266 -2.65 -1.17 9.90
CA TYR A 266 -3.05 -1.62 8.56
C TYR A 266 -4.55 -1.37 8.31
N PHE A 267 -4.87 -0.37 7.48
CA PHE A 267 -6.25 0.01 7.11
C PHE A 267 -6.48 -0.12 5.59
N PRO A 268 -6.61 -1.36 5.08
CA PRO A 268 -6.83 -1.57 3.65
C PRO A 268 -8.19 -1.04 3.19
N ALA A 269 -8.30 -0.76 1.90
CA ALA A 269 -9.57 -0.65 1.20
C ALA A 269 -9.97 -2.03 0.66
N ILE A 270 -11.15 -2.49 1.01
CA ILE A 270 -11.71 -3.79 0.63
C ILE A 270 -12.93 -3.57 -0.26
N HIS A 271 -13.00 -4.27 -1.39
CA HIS A 271 -14.16 -4.28 -2.27
C HIS A 271 -14.78 -5.67 -2.33
N LEU A 272 -16.00 -5.79 -1.81
CA LEU A 272 -16.85 -6.98 -1.93
C LEU A 272 -17.74 -6.78 -3.17
N LEU A 273 -17.60 -7.65 -4.17
CA LEU A 273 -18.26 -7.45 -5.47
C LEU A 273 -19.79 -7.56 -5.42
N SER A 274 -20.30 -8.37 -4.50
CA SER A 274 -21.72 -8.73 -4.37
C SER A 274 -22.19 -8.60 -2.93
N ASP A 275 -23.33 -9.23 -2.64
CA ASP A 275 -23.76 -9.48 -1.28
C ASP A 275 -22.69 -10.26 -0.51
N ALA A 276 -22.52 -9.93 0.76
CA ALA A 276 -21.51 -10.55 1.60
C ALA A 276 -21.98 -10.69 3.05
N GLU A 277 -21.46 -11.73 3.70
CA GLU A 277 -21.61 -11.96 5.13
C GLU A 277 -20.23 -11.96 5.79
N ILE A 278 -20.07 -11.14 6.83
CA ILE A 278 -18.92 -11.17 7.73
C ILE A 278 -19.30 -12.11 8.88
N GLY A 279 -18.68 -13.27 8.93
CA GLY A 279 -19.07 -14.34 9.86
C GLY A 279 -18.86 -14.00 11.33
N PRO A 280 -19.33 -14.87 12.25
CA PRO A 280 -19.24 -14.63 13.68
C PRO A 280 -17.81 -14.41 14.17
N GLY A 281 -17.62 -13.45 15.07
CA GLY A 281 -16.34 -13.10 15.70
C GLY A 281 -15.30 -12.46 14.76
N ALA A 282 -15.61 -12.28 13.48
CA ALA A 282 -14.70 -11.68 12.52
C ALA A 282 -14.44 -10.20 12.84
N ALA A 283 -13.23 -9.74 12.54
CA ALA A 283 -12.81 -8.39 12.85
C ALA A 283 -12.00 -7.78 11.70
N GLY A 284 -12.18 -6.49 11.46
CA GLY A 284 -11.39 -5.75 10.48
C GLY A 284 -11.43 -4.25 10.67
N GLN A 285 -10.62 -3.55 9.88
CA GLN A 285 -10.54 -2.10 9.84
C GLN A 285 -10.18 -1.58 8.44
N GLY A 286 -10.46 -0.31 8.19
CA GLY A 286 -10.15 0.35 6.91
C GLY A 286 -11.36 0.89 6.18
N ILE A 287 -11.43 0.64 4.88
CA ILE A 287 -12.55 1.08 4.03
C ILE A 287 -13.21 -0.15 3.45
N LEU A 288 -14.50 -0.36 3.73
CA LEU A 288 -15.27 -1.47 3.19
C LEU A 288 -16.25 -0.97 2.14
N LEU A 289 -16.09 -1.41 0.90
CA LEU A 289 -16.97 -1.12 -0.22
C LEU A 289 -17.76 -2.39 -0.56
N VAL A 290 -19.08 -2.36 -0.44
CA VAL A 290 -19.95 -3.51 -0.71
C VAL A 290 -20.86 -3.23 -1.89
N GLY A 291 -20.72 -4.05 -2.94
CA GLY A 291 -21.47 -3.93 -4.18
C GLY A 291 -22.97 -4.24 -4.04
N GLY A 292 -23.34 -5.03 -3.03
CA GLY A 292 -24.72 -5.43 -2.72
C GLY A 292 -25.09 -5.18 -1.25
N ASP A 293 -25.72 -6.16 -0.62
CA ASP A 293 -26.09 -6.19 0.80
C ASP A 293 -24.94 -6.69 1.69
N LEU A 294 -24.86 -6.18 2.92
CA LEU A 294 -23.87 -6.59 3.92
C LEU A 294 -24.59 -7.12 5.16
N THR A 295 -24.28 -8.36 5.55
CA THR A 295 -24.74 -8.95 6.80
C THR A 295 -23.57 -9.16 7.75
N LEU A 296 -23.71 -8.69 8.98
CA LEU A 296 -22.74 -8.89 10.05
C LEU A 296 -23.21 -10.01 11.00
N GLY A 297 -22.36 -11.00 11.21
CA GLY A 297 -22.57 -12.06 12.17
C GLY A 297 -22.37 -11.61 13.62
N ASP A 298 -22.69 -12.51 14.55
CA ASP A 298 -22.54 -12.27 15.99
C ASP A 298 -21.08 -11.94 16.36
N GLY A 299 -20.87 -10.85 17.09
CA GLY A 299 -19.53 -10.40 17.50
C GLY A 299 -18.68 -9.84 16.36
N ALA A 300 -19.22 -9.71 15.14
CA ALA A 300 -18.51 -9.10 14.02
C ALA A 300 -18.21 -7.63 14.31
N ARG A 301 -16.97 -7.20 14.09
CA ARG A 301 -16.49 -5.86 14.41
C ARG A 301 -15.76 -5.23 13.24
N PHE A 302 -16.12 -3.99 12.90
CA PHE A 302 -15.41 -3.23 11.88
C PHE A 302 -15.06 -1.82 12.35
N ARG A 303 -13.80 -1.39 12.15
CA ARG A 303 -13.36 -0.04 12.51
C ARG A 303 -12.96 0.74 11.25
N GLY A 304 -13.79 1.64 10.76
CA GLY A 304 -13.52 2.31 9.50
C GLY A 304 -14.70 3.00 8.83
N LEU A 305 -14.54 3.24 7.53
CA LEU A 305 -15.63 3.67 6.66
C LEU A 305 -16.26 2.46 5.98
N VAL A 306 -17.57 2.30 6.09
CA VAL A 306 -18.34 1.25 5.42
C VAL A 306 -19.31 1.90 4.42
N ILE A 307 -19.18 1.55 3.14
CA ILE A 307 -20.10 1.98 2.07
C ILE A 307 -20.80 0.74 1.51
N VAL A 308 -22.10 0.63 1.76
CA VAL A 308 -22.95 -0.47 1.30
C VAL A 308 -23.94 0.07 0.26
N ARG A 309 -23.90 -0.45 -0.97
CA ARG A 309 -24.88 0.00 -2.00
C ARG A 309 -26.30 -0.43 -1.66
N GLY A 310 -26.45 -1.61 -1.06
CA GLY A 310 -27.72 -2.20 -0.64
C GLY A 310 -28.04 -1.95 0.84
N ARG A 311 -28.41 -3.02 1.53
CA ARG A 311 -28.80 -3.05 2.94
C ARG A 311 -27.65 -3.49 3.83
N LEU A 312 -27.46 -2.78 4.95
CA LEU A 312 -26.69 -3.26 6.09
C LEU A 312 -27.62 -3.92 7.11
N SER A 313 -27.32 -5.17 7.47
CA SER A 313 -28.06 -5.98 8.45
C SER A 313 -27.16 -6.82 9.36
N THR A 314 -27.76 -7.46 10.37
CA THR A 314 -27.11 -8.40 11.28
C THR A 314 -27.80 -9.77 11.24
N SER A 315 -27.05 -10.86 11.31
CA SER A 315 -27.59 -12.24 11.32
C SER A 315 -27.73 -12.85 12.73
N GLY A 316 -27.40 -12.11 13.80
CA GLY A 316 -27.61 -12.54 15.18
C GLY A 316 -26.68 -11.84 16.17
N GLY A 317 -26.97 -11.97 17.47
CA GLY A 317 -26.10 -11.49 18.54
C GLY A 317 -25.81 -9.99 18.52
N ALA A 318 -24.58 -9.56 18.79
CA ALA A 318 -24.21 -8.14 18.79
C ALA A 318 -23.00 -7.84 17.89
N SER A 319 -23.19 -7.01 16.86
CA SER A 319 -22.13 -6.56 15.96
C SER A 319 -21.86 -5.06 16.16
N GLU A 320 -20.63 -4.64 15.90
CA GLU A 320 -20.20 -3.25 16.11
C GLU A 320 -19.49 -2.67 14.88
N ILE A 321 -19.84 -1.44 14.51
CA ILE A 321 -19.05 -0.61 13.60
C ILE A 321 -18.66 0.68 14.32
N SER A 322 -17.37 0.94 14.41
CA SER A 322 -16.82 2.24 14.85
C SER A 322 -16.23 2.99 13.66
N GLY A 323 -16.69 4.22 13.38
CA GLY A 323 -16.25 5.02 12.25
C GLY A 323 -17.43 5.68 11.54
N ALA A 324 -17.71 5.34 10.28
CA ALA A 324 -18.92 5.81 9.64
C ALA A 324 -19.48 4.84 8.61
N VAL A 325 -20.81 4.87 8.46
CA VAL A 325 -21.55 4.01 7.55
C VAL A 325 -22.34 4.84 6.55
N VAL A 326 -22.23 4.50 5.28
CA VAL A 326 -23.09 4.99 4.19
C VAL A 326 -23.77 3.78 3.56
N ALA A 327 -25.07 3.61 3.75
CA ALA A 327 -25.81 2.43 3.28
C ALA A 327 -27.10 2.78 2.55
N GLY A 328 -27.49 2.04 1.51
CA GLY A 328 -28.80 2.23 0.87
C GLY A 328 -29.95 2.14 1.89
N SER A 329 -29.86 1.19 2.82
CA SER A 329 -30.66 1.14 4.04
C SER A 329 -29.88 0.44 5.15
N ALA A 330 -30.24 0.68 6.41
CA ALA A 330 -29.65 -0.04 7.54
C ALA A 330 -30.73 -0.45 8.52
N GLY A 331 -30.59 -1.64 9.07
CA GLY A 331 -31.43 -2.16 10.13
C GLY A 331 -30.73 -3.30 10.83
N SER A 332 -31.22 -3.68 11.99
CA SER A 332 -30.87 -4.94 12.64
C SER A 332 -31.77 -6.04 12.07
N GLY A 333 -31.18 -7.19 11.76
CA GLY A 333 -31.95 -8.39 11.45
C GLY A 333 -32.36 -9.06 12.75
N GLU A 334 -31.77 -10.22 13.04
CA GLU A 334 -32.03 -10.98 14.27
C GLU A 334 -31.15 -10.56 15.46
N GLY A 335 -30.21 -9.62 15.25
CA GLY A 335 -29.24 -9.17 16.26
C GLY A 335 -29.27 -7.66 16.56
N VAL A 336 -28.30 -7.20 17.35
CA VAL A 336 -28.06 -5.80 17.67
C VAL A 336 -26.93 -5.26 16.80
N LEU A 337 -27.15 -4.13 16.13
CA LEU A 337 -26.12 -3.41 15.38
C LEU A 337 -25.75 -2.13 16.12
N GLN A 338 -24.54 -2.07 16.65
CA GLN A 338 -24.00 -0.88 17.32
C GLN A 338 -23.17 -0.07 16.34
N LEU A 339 -23.54 1.19 16.14
CA LEU A 339 -22.81 2.14 15.32
C LEU A 339 -22.30 3.28 16.19
N SER A 340 -21.02 3.60 16.11
CA SER A 340 -20.42 4.74 16.79
C SER A 340 -19.61 5.56 15.80
N TYR A 341 -19.72 6.89 15.86
CA TYR A 341 -18.88 7.74 15.02
C TYR A 341 -17.49 7.90 15.62
N SER A 342 -16.47 7.83 14.77
CA SER A 342 -15.08 8.08 15.18
C SER A 342 -14.28 8.78 14.09
N SER A 343 -13.98 10.07 14.27
CA SER A 343 -13.20 10.87 13.31
C SER A 343 -11.77 10.33 13.19
N CYS A 344 -11.19 9.91 14.30
CA CYS A 344 -9.82 9.41 14.34
C CYS A 344 -9.68 8.07 13.59
N VAL A 345 -10.65 7.15 13.71
CA VAL A 345 -10.66 5.91 12.90
C VAL A 345 -10.79 6.24 11.42
N LEU A 346 -11.64 7.21 11.05
CA LEU A 346 -11.78 7.65 9.66
C LEU A 346 -10.48 8.27 9.12
N ARG A 347 -9.79 9.10 9.90
CA ARG A 347 -8.48 9.67 9.55
C ARG A 347 -7.43 8.58 9.32
N ARG A 348 -7.39 7.57 10.19
CA ARG A 348 -6.48 6.42 10.02
C ARG A 348 -6.84 5.54 8.82
N ALA A 349 -8.12 5.46 8.46
CA ALA A 349 -8.55 4.84 7.21
C ALA A 349 -8.20 5.68 5.96
N GLY A 350 -7.74 6.93 6.14
CA GLY A 350 -7.37 7.88 5.08
C GLY A 350 -8.54 8.71 4.55
N LEU A 351 -9.55 8.98 5.39
CA LEU A 351 -10.47 10.09 5.17
C LEU A 351 -9.89 11.37 5.75
N GLU A 352 -9.62 12.34 4.87
CA GLU A 352 -9.25 13.69 5.26
C GLU A 352 -10.36 14.65 4.84
N GLU A 353 -10.93 15.39 5.79
CA GLU A 353 -12.03 16.34 5.56
C GLU A 353 -13.22 15.77 4.75
N GLY A 354 -13.52 14.48 4.94
CA GLY A 354 -14.61 13.80 4.22
C GLY A 354 -14.24 13.32 2.82
N THR A 355 -12.97 13.40 2.43
CA THR A 355 -12.46 12.93 1.14
C THR A 355 -11.58 11.70 1.36
N LEU A 356 -11.90 10.62 0.67
CA LEU A 356 -11.03 9.46 0.56
C LEU A 356 -9.86 9.80 -0.37
N VAL A 357 -8.66 9.78 0.18
CA VAL A 357 -7.44 10.09 -0.57
C VAL A 357 -6.59 8.83 -0.68
N ARG A 358 -6.22 8.48 -1.92
CA ARG A 358 -5.23 7.43 -2.20
C ARG A 358 -4.33 7.86 -3.34
N ILE A 359 -3.04 7.54 -3.22
CA ILE A 359 -2.09 7.68 -4.33
C ILE A 359 -2.09 6.43 -5.19
N ARG A 360 -2.14 6.62 -6.50
CA ARG A 360 -2.02 5.56 -7.48
C ARG A 360 -1.00 5.94 -8.55
N PRO A 361 -0.10 5.02 -8.93
CA PRO A 361 0.66 5.18 -10.17
C PRO A 361 -0.30 5.35 -11.35
N LEU A 362 0.10 6.11 -12.37
CA LEU A 362 -0.68 6.20 -13.60
C LEU A 362 -0.83 4.80 -14.24
N GLU A 363 -2.00 4.50 -14.81
CA GLU A 363 -2.34 3.18 -15.39
C GLU A 363 -1.30 2.70 -16.41
N ARG A 364 -0.64 3.62 -17.11
CA ARG A 364 0.48 3.34 -17.99
C ARG A 364 1.79 3.73 -17.32
N ARG A 365 2.63 2.72 -17.06
CA ARG A 365 4.01 2.91 -16.63
C ARG A 365 4.85 3.28 -17.85
N GLY A 366 5.49 4.45 -17.80
CA GLY A 366 6.61 4.80 -18.66
C GLY A 366 7.84 4.88 -17.78
N TRP A 367 8.92 4.20 -18.18
CA TRP A 367 10.19 4.27 -17.48
C TRP A 367 11.10 5.21 -18.26
N PHE A 368 11.67 6.19 -17.58
CA PHE A 368 12.74 7.02 -18.10
C PHE A 368 13.93 6.85 -17.16
N ASP A 369 15.05 6.35 -17.67
CA ASP A 369 16.31 6.35 -16.94
C ASP A 369 16.84 7.79 -16.90
N LEU A 370 16.99 8.35 -15.69
CA LEU A 370 17.48 9.71 -15.48
C LEU A 370 18.99 9.74 -15.16
N SER A 371 19.68 8.59 -15.20
CA SER A 371 21.11 8.47 -14.86
C SER A 371 22.03 9.35 -15.72
N GLY A 372 21.54 9.91 -16.84
CA GLY A 372 22.28 10.79 -17.73
C GLY A 372 21.97 12.29 -17.61
N ILE A 373 21.08 12.72 -16.69
CA ILE A 373 20.57 14.12 -16.64
C ILE A 373 21.24 14.96 -15.53
N GLU A 374 22.29 14.47 -14.85
CA GLU A 374 23.05 15.30 -13.89
C GLU A 374 23.70 16.51 -14.60
N GLY A 375 23.13 17.71 -14.39
CA GLY A 375 23.66 18.97 -14.91
C GLY A 375 22.64 20.05 -15.31
N LEU A 376 21.32 19.79 -15.24
CA LEU A 376 20.30 20.72 -15.74
C LEU A 376 19.23 21.12 -14.71
N PHE A 377 19.53 21.26 -13.42
CA PHE A 377 18.68 22.03 -12.49
C PHE A 377 19.49 22.67 -11.37
#